data_AF-A0A380KL19-F1
#
_entry.id   AF-A0A380KL19-F1
#
_cell.length_a   1.000
_cell.length_b   1.000
_cell.length_c   1.000
_cell.angle_alpha   90.00
_cell.angle_beta   90.00
_cell.angle_gamma   90.00
#
_symmetry.space_group_name_H-M   'P 1'
#
loop_
_entity.id
_entity.type
_entity.pdbx_description
1 polymer ?
#
loop_
_entity_poly.entity_id
_entity_poly.type
_entity_poly.pdbx_seq_one_letter_code
_entity_poly.pdbx_strand_id
1 'polypeptide(L)'
;MLLTALLVFSVTDSRTSFFIALGIILCYFLKPILLKIKVSGYVIIPFVIGMFALGLALPRYFTPDNPIFVTLNHLFTGRTGIGHAYLEQFGLNWMPRNIPTFTEINGVPMYDDSFYVDALLRQGIILFCMYPIFLLVQLKGKKFTLFHTLLFLLTFFIGTMEHYGASVEICTILLLNYFAVSGDKLDEKY
;
A
#
# COMPACT_ATOMS: atom_id res chain seq x y z
N MET A 1 -8.21 32.01 1.29
CA MET A 1 -8.06 31.09 2.44
C MET A 1 -8.16 29.63 2.04
N LEU A 2 -9.24 29.12 1.42
CA LEU A 2 -9.29 27.71 0.98
C LEU A 2 -8.21 27.37 -0.07
N LEU A 3 -8.03 28.24 -1.08
CA LEU A 3 -7.02 28.05 -2.13
C LEU A 3 -5.59 28.11 -1.58
N THR A 4 -5.36 29.00 -0.62
CA THR A 4 -4.08 29.18 0.10
C THR A 4 -3.81 28.01 1.03
N ALA A 5 -4.84 27.50 1.71
CA ALA A 5 -4.77 26.29 2.53
C ALA A 5 -4.49 25.06 1.66
N LEU A 6 -5.12 24.93 0.49
CA LEU A 6 -4.83 23.88 -0.52
C LEU A 6 -3.40 23.98 -1.11
N LEU A 7 -2.85 25.19 -1.22
CA LEU A 7 -1.46 25.41 -1.63
C LEU A 7 -0.47 25.00 -0.53
N VAL A 8 -0.73 25.37 0.74
CA VAL A 8 0.05 24.94 1.91
C VAL A 8 -0.11 23.43 2.17
N PHE A 9 -1.25 22.86 1.79
CA PHE A 9 -1.51 21.42 1.80
C PHE A 9 -0.53 20.62 0.93
N SER A 10 0.13 21.26 -0.03
CA SER A 10 1.15 20.59 -0.85
C SER A 10 2.40 20.19 -0.05
N VAL A 11 2.55 20.65 1.19
CA VAL A 11 3.80 20.56 1.98
C VAL A 11 3.67 19.69 3.26
N THR A 12 2.55 18.99 3.52
CA THR A 12 2.38 18.20 4.77
C THR A 12 1.85 16.78 4.56
N ASP A 13 2.19 15.87 5.50
CA ASP A 13 1.68 14.48 5.63
C ASP A 13 0.15 14.36 5.51
N SER A 14 -0.56 15.46 5.77
CA SER A 14 -2.02 15.59 5.64
C SER A 14 -2.55 15.30 4.22
N ARG A 15 -1.71 15.43 3.18
CA ARG A 15 -2.14 15.26 1.78
C ARG A 15 -2.54 13.83 1.43
N THR A 16 -1.76 12.86 1.90
CA THR A 16 -2.03 11.44 1.72
C THR A 16 -3.35 11.05 2.39
N SER A 17 -3.52 11.44 3.66
CA SER A 17 -4.74 11.20 4.43
C SER A 17 -5.97 11.81 3.76
N PHE A 18 -5.86 12.99 3.16
CA PHE A 18 -6.96 13.60 2.42
C PHE A 18 -7.33 12.89 1.14
N PHE A 19 -6.36 12.45 0.32
CA PHE A 19 -6.67 11.69 -0.89
C PHE A 19 -7.34 10.35 -0.56
N ILE A 20 -6.90 9.70 0.52
CA ILE A 20 -7.53 8.48 1.03
C ILE A 20 -8.97 8.77 1.46
N ALA A 21 -9.18 9.78 2.31
CA ALA A 21 -10.50 10.17 2.79
C ALA A 21 -11.44 10.54 1.64
N LEU A 22 -10.95 11.32 0.67
CA LEU A 22 -11.68 11.67 -0.54
C LEU A 22 -12.06 10.42 -1.34
N GLY A 23 -11.13 9.48 -1.53
CA GLY A 23 -11.39 8.21 -2.21
C GLY A 23 -12.49 7.39 -1.53
N ILE A 24 -12.46 7.28 -0.21
CA ILE A 24 -13.48 6.58 0.59
C ILE A 24 -14.84 7.27 0.46
N ILE A 25 -14.89 8.60 0.61
CA ILE A 25 -16.12 9.40 0.50
C ILE A 25 -16.74 9.23 -0.89
N LEU A 26 -15.94 9.32 -1.96
CA LEU A 26 -16.39 9.11 -3.34
C LEU A 26 -16.95 7.69 -3.54
N CYS A 27 -16.27 6.66 -3.02
CA CYS A 27 -16.78 5.29 -3.06
C CYS A 27 -18.14 5.18 -2.36
N TYR A 28 -18.34 5.89 -1.25
CA TYR A 28 -19.59 5.87 -0.50
C TYR A 28 -20.74 6.57 -1.24
N PHE A 29 -20.49 7.73 -1.85
CA PHE A 29 -21.50 8.41 -2.68
C PHE A 29 -21.94 7.55 -3.89
N LEU A 30 -21.00 6.85 -4.50
CA LEU A 30 -21.26 5.98 -5.65
C LEU A 30 -21.71 4.56 -5.27
N LYS A 31 -21.84 4.26 -3.97
CA LYS A 31 -22.16 2.93 -3.44
C LYS A 31 -23.35 2.24 -4.13
N PRO A 32 -24.50 2.90 -4.41
CA PRO A 32 -25.63 2.25 -5.07
C PRO A 32 -25.32 1.71 -6.47
N ILE A 33 -24.35 2.33 -7.16
CA ILE A 33 -23.89 1.93 -8.49
C ILE A 33 -22.80 0.86 -8.35
N LEU A 34 -21.80 1.12 -7.51
CA LEU A 34 -20.63 0.27 -7.33
C LEU A 34 -20.97 -1.11 -6.74
N LEU A 35 -22.05 -1.23 -5.95
CA LEU A 35 -22.49 -2.52 -5.42
C LEU A 35 -23.09 -3.46 -6.48
N LYS A 36 -23.57 -2.94 -7.62
CA LYS A 36 -24.19 -3.74 -8.69
C LYS A 36 -23.17 -4.44 -9.57
N ILE A 37 -21.95 -3.90 -9.64
CA ILE A 37 -20.88 -4.40 -10.50
C ILE A 37 -20.10 -5.45 -9.72
N LYS A 38 -19.98 -6.66 -10.29
CA LYS A 38 -19.15 -7.74 -9.73
C LYS A 38 -17.80 -7.76 -10.43
N VAL A 39 -16.73 -7.84 -9.65
CA VAL A 39 -15.35 -7.92 -10.10
C VAL A 39 -14.77 -9.26 -9.67
N SER A 40 -14.17 -9.97 -10.61
CA SER A 40 -13.46 -11.21 -10.32
C SER A 40 -12.14 -10.92 -9.60
N GLY A 41 -11.79 -11.72 -8.59
CA GLY A 41 -10.50 -11.60 -7.91
C GLY A 41 -9.31 -11.71 -8.86
N TYR A 42 -9.44 -12.43 -9.97
CA TYR A 42 -8.42 -12.49 -11.03
C TYR A 42 -8.10 -11.12 -11.65
N VAL A 43 -9.07 -10.20 -11.68
CA VAL A 43 -8.86 -8.82 -12.16
C VAL A 43 -8.15 -7.98 -11.10
N ILE A 44 -8.34 -8.29 -9.81
CA ILE A 44 -7.74 -7.56 -8.67
C ILE A 44 -6.26 -7.93 -8.49
N ILE A 45 -5.91 -9.20 -8.73
CA ILE A 45 -4.55 -9.76 -8.63
C ILE A 45 -3.47 -8.88 -9.28
N PRO A 46 -3.55 -8.49 -10.57
CA PRO A 46 -2.50 -7.69 -11.20
C PRO A 46 -2.35 -6.30 -10.57
N PHE A 47 -3.42 -5.70 -10.05
CA PHE A 47 -3.32 -4.43 -9.33
C PHE A 47 -2.55 -4.59 -8.02
N VAL A 48 -2.83 -5.64 -7.25
CA VAL A 48 -2.11 -5.87 -5.99
C VAL A 48 -0.64 -6.15 -6.26
N ILE A 49 -0.31 -7.00 -7.24
CA ILE A 49 1.08 -7.25 -7.65
C ILE A 49 1.75 -5.94 -8.08
N GLY A 50 1.06 -5.13 -8.89
CA GLY A 50 1.56 -3.83 -9.33
C GLY A 50 1.86 -2.88 -8.18
N MET A 51 1.00 -2.85 -7.15
CA MET A 51 1.19 -2.02 -5.96
C MET A 51 2.39 -2.44 -5.12
N PHE A 52 2.56 -3.74 -4.88
CA PHE A 52 3.75 -4.29 -4.21
C PHE A 52 5.02 -3.99 -5.00
N ALA A 53 5.00 -4.23 -6.31
CA ALA A 53 6.13 -3.96 -7.19
C ALA A 53 6.48 -2.47 -7.20
N LEU A 54 5.49 -1.59 -7.29
CA LEU A 54 5.69 -0.13 -7.29
C LEU A 54 6.23 0.37 -5.95
N GLY A 55 5.67 -0.12 -4.84
CA GLY A 55 6.09 0.23 -3.48
C GLY A 55 7.55 -0.13 -3.18
N LEU A 56 8.09 -1.15 -3.85
CA LEU A 56 9.50 -1.54 -3.71
C LEU A 56 10.42 -0.99 -4.80
N ALA A 57 9.95 -0.97 -6.06
CA ALA A 57 10.75 -0.52 -7.19
C ALA A 57 11.04 0.97 -7.12
N LEU A 58 10.07 1.79 -6.70
CA LEU A 58 10.28 3.23 -6.60
C LEU A 58 11.41 3.59 -5.63
N PRO A 59 11.44 3.10 -4.38
CA PRO A 59 12.57 3.33 -3.49
C PRO A 59 13.85 2.64 -3.96
N ARG A 60 13.76 1.42 -4.52
CA ARG A 60 14.96 0.67 -4.93
C ARG A 60 15.77 1.35 -6.03
N TYR A 61 15.08 1.97 -6.99
CA TYR A 61 15.68 2.62 -8.17
C TYR A 61 15.64 4.15 -8.10
N PHE A 62 15.29 4.71 -6.94
CA PHE A 62 15.22 6.16 -6.76
C PHE A 62 16.55 6.82 -7.16
N THR A 63 16.49 7.74 -8.12
CA THR A 63 17.64 8.51 -8.58
C THR A 63 17.32 9.99 -8.40
N PRO A 64 18.08 10.72 -7.55
CA PRO A 64 17.79 12.13 -7.27
C PRO A 64 17.94 13.05 -8.50
N ASP A 65 18.74 12.64 -9.49
CA ASP A 65 18.97 13.41 -10.71
C ASP A 65 17.87 13.26 -11.78
N ASN A 66 16.94 12.32 -11.59
CA ASN A 66 15.89 12.06 -12.56
C ASN A 66 14.60 12.82 -12.18
N PRO A 67 14.10 13.73 -13.04
CA PRO A 67 12.94 14.57 -12.72
C PRO A 67 11.66 13.77 -12.45
N ILE A 68 11.51 12.57 -13.03
CA ILE A 68 10.36 11.70 -12.79
C ILE A 68 10.38 11.19 -11.36
N PHE A 69 11.54 10.70 -10.88
CA PHE A 69 11.69 10.21 -9.51
C PHE A 69 11.54 11.32 -8.49
N VAL A 70 12.06 12.51 -8.76
CA VAL A 70 11.85 13.70 -7.90
C VAL A 70 10.36 14.06 -7.82
N THR A 71 9.65 14.08 -8.96
CA THR A 71 8.21 14.35 -8.99
C THR A 71 7.42 13.30 -8.22
N LEU A 72 7.73 12.02 -8.41
CA LEU A 72 7.08 10.92 -7.67
C LEU A 72 7.42 10.98 -6.18
N ASN A 73 8.64 11.34 -5.82
CA ASN A 73 9.01 11.52 -4.42
C ASN A 73 8.21 12.67 -3.79
N HIS A 74 8.01 13.80 -4.48
CA HIS A 74 7.08 14.83 -4.02
C HIS A 74 5.62 14.37 -3.99
N LEU A 75 5.21 13.47 -4.89
CA LEU A 75 3.88 12.86 -4.86
C LEU A 75 3.68 11.98 -3.60
N PHE A 76 4.74 11.30 -3.18
CA PHE A 76 4.78 10.44 -2.00
C PHE A 76 5.42 11.12 -0.77
N THR A 77 5.40 12.46 -0.72
CA THR A 77 5.81 13.25 0.46
C THR A 77 7.24 12.96 0.93
N GLY A 78 8.17 12.66 0.02
CA GLY A 78 9.57 12.38 0.34
C GLY A 78 9.87 10.91 0.70
N ARG A 79 8.85 10.06 0.81
CA ARG A 79 8.96 8.69 1.33
C ARG A 79 9.70 7.75 0.38
N THR A 80 9.70 8.04 -0.92
CA THR A 80 10.49 7.26 -1.89
C THR A 80 11.98 7.43 -1.65
N GLY A 81 12.43 8.67 -1.41
CA GLY A 81 13.82 8.97 -1.11
C GLY A 81 14.26 8.47 0.27
N ILE A 82 13.39 8.56 1.27
CA ILE A 82 13.66 8.02 2.61
C ILE A 82 13.78 6.49 2.55
N GLY A 83 12.82 5.81 1.90
CA GLY A 83 12.88 4.36 1.73
C GLY A 83 14.15 3.91 0.97
N HIS A 84 14.61 4.69 -0.02
CA HIS A 84 15.88 4.44 -0.69
C HIS A 84 17.07 4.50 0.28
N ALA A 85 17.14 5.54 1.11
CA ALA A 85 18.21 5.70 2.10
C ALA A 85 18.25 4.54 3.12
N TYR A 86 17.08 4.08 3.57
CA TYR A 86 16.96 2.92 4.45
C TYR A 86 17.41 1.61 3.77
N LEU A 87 17.06 1.41 2.50
CA LEU A 87 17.50 0.25 1.72
C LEU A 87 19.02 0.23 1.54
N GLU A 88 19.64 1.38 1.26
CA GLU A 88 21.10 1.50 1.12
C GLU A 88 21.83 1.27 2.45
N GLN A 89 21.30 1.78 3.57
CA GLN A 89 21.94 1.64 4.88
C GLN A 89 21.85 0.21 5.43
N PHE A 90 20.67 -0.41 5.37
CA PHE A 90 20.43 -1.69 6.02
C PHE A 90 20.56 -2.88 5.05
N GLY A 91 20.46 -2.66 3.73
CA GLY A 91 20.43 -3.74 2.74
C GLY A 91 19.20 -4.64 2.87
N LEU A 92 19.13 -5.71 2.09
CA LEU A 92 18.06 -6.71 2.20
C LEU A 92 18.51 -7.94 2.98
N ASN A 93 17.62 -8.53 3.78
CA ASN A 93 17.86 -9.78 4.49
C ASN A 93 16.72 -10.77 4.25
N TRP A 94 17.03 -12.06 4.23
CA TRP A 94 16.05 -13.13 4.11
C TRP A 94 15.19 -13.27 5.38
N MET A 95 15.81 -13.08 6.55
CA MET A 95 15.18 -13.28 7.86
C MET A 95 14.83 -11.94 8.54
N PRO A 96 13.87 -11.95 9.48
CA PRO A 96 13.52 -10.78 10.27
C PRO A 96 14.70 -10.24 11.08
N ARG A 97 14.72 -8.94 11.28
CA ARG A 97 15.71 -8.26 12.12
C ARG A 97 15.14 -7.00 12.75
N ASN A 98 15.72 -6.64 13.89
CA ASN A 98 15.34 -5.41 14.57
C ASN A 98 16.08 -4.22 13.93
N ILE A 99 15.35 -3.40 13.18
CA ILE A 99 15.83 -2.12 12.66
C ILE A 99 15.23 -1.00 13.51
N PRO A 100 16.03 -0.03 13.97
CA PRO A 100 15.50 1.12 14.70
C PRO A 100 14.51 1.91 13.85
N THR A 101 13.41 2.31 14.48
CA THR A 101 12.38 3.10 13.82
C THR A 101 12.89 4.48 13.42
N PHE A 102 13.71 5.11 14.26
CA PHE A 102 14.41 6.34 13.93
C PHE A 102 15.89 6.02 13.77
N THR A 103 16.46 6.41 12.63
CA THR A 103 17.88 6.24 12.35
C THR A 103 18.46 7.52 11.78
N GLU A 104 19.65 7.88 12.24
CA GLU A 104 20.40 8.99 11.66
C GLU A 104 21.14 8.50 10.41
N ILE A 105 20.78 9.06 9.26
CA ILE A 105 21.38 8.75 7.96
C ILE A 105 22.01 10.03 7.43
N ASN A 106 23.33 10.00 7.21
CA ASN A 106 24.09 11.16 6.75
C ASN A 106 23.91 12.42 7.63
N GLY A 107 23.82 12.25 8.96
CA GLY A 107 23.66 13.35 9.91
C GLY A 107 22.23 13.89 10.04
N VAL A 108 21.26 13.25 9.39
CA VAL A 108 19.85 13.66 9.42
C VAL A 108 19.02 12.55 10.07
N PRO A 109 18.24 12.85 11.12
CA PRO A 109 17.31 11.87 11.69
C PRO A 109 16.19 11.60 10.67
N MET A 110 16.06 10.34 10.25
CA MET A 110 15.05 9.89 9.29
C MET A 110 14.15 8.81 9.91
N TYR A 111 12.92 8.75 9.42
CA TYR A 111 11.89 7.79 9.81
C TYR A 111 11.26 7.19 8.56
N ASP A 112 11.29 5.86 8.41
CA ASP A 112 10.70 5.18 7.25
C ASP A 112 9.19 5.04 7.40
N ASP A 113 8.47 5.93 6.72
CA ASP A 113 7.01 5.94 6.66
C ASP A 113 6.43 5.06 5.54
N SER A 114 7.25 4.33 4.79
CA SER A 114 6.76 3.38 3.79
C SER A 114 6.51 2.02 4.42
N PHE A 115 5.25 1.55 4.42
CA PHE A 115 4.96 0.21 4.92
C PHE A 115 5.72 -0.87 4.13
N TYR A 116 5.77 -0.80 2.80
CA TYR A 116 6.42 -1.85 2.01
C TYR A 116 7.92 -1.96 2.28
N VAL A 117 8.61 -0.82 2.39
CA VAL A 117 10.06 -0.81 2.67
C VAL A 117 10.32 -1.25 4.10
N ASP A 118 9.61 -0.69 5.07
CA ASP A 118 9.78 -1.05 6.48
C ASP A 118 9.47 -2.53 6.73
N ALA A 119 8.35 -3.03 6.18
CA ALA A 119 7.97 -4.44 6.30
C ALA A 119 9.02 -5.36 5.66
N LEU A 120 9.53 -5.01 4.47
CA LEU A 120 10.59 -5.78 3.82
C LEU A 120 11.87 -5.80 4.66
N LEU A 121 12.26 -4.65 5.20
CA LEU A 121 13.51 -4.48 5.95
C LEU A 121 13.50 -5.17 7.32
N ARG A 122 12.36 -5.10 8.03
CA ARG A 122 12.21 -5.66 9.39
C ARG A 122 11.77 -7.11 9.40
N GLN A 123 10.84 -7.50 8.52
CA GLN A 123 10.31 -8.87 8.49
C GLN A 123 11.16 -9.79 7.61
N GLY A 124 12.00 -9.22 6.75
CA GLY A 124 12.80 -9.97 5.79
C GLY A 124 11.98 -10.46 4.59
N ILE A 125 12.70 -10.84 3.53
CA ILE A 125 12.11 -11.22 2.23
C ILE A 125 11.10 -12.36 2.38
N ILE A 126 11.37 -13.36 3.22
CA ILE A 126 10.52 -14.56 3.33
C ILE A 126 9.12 -14.18 3.83
N LEU A 127 9.04 -13.55 5.00
CA LEU A 127 7.75 -13.17 5.59
C LEU A 127 7.05 -12.10 4.76
N PHE A 128 7.80 -11.13 4.24
CA PHE A 128 7.25 -10.11 3.36
C PHE A 128 6.58 -10.72 2.11
N CYS A 129 7.19 -11.72 1.47
CA CYS A 129 6.63 -12.39 0.29
C CYS A 129 5.46 -13.33 0.60
N MET A 130 5.39 -13.89 1.82
CA MET A 130 4.24 -14.72 2.22
C MET A 130 2.94 -13.93 2.20
N TYR A 131 2.98 -12.64 2.54
CA TYR A 131 1.80 -11.76 2.57
C TYR A 131 1.10 -11.60 1.20
N PRO A 132 1.77 -11.14 0.11
CA PRO A 132 1.13 -11.07 -1.20
C PRO A 132 0.77 -12.46 -1.73
N ILE A 133 1.56 -13.52 -1.47
CA ILE A 133 1.21 -14.89 -1.89
C ILE A 133 -0.11 -15.33 -1.26
N PHE A 134 -0.26 -15.16 0.05
CA PHE A 134 -1.49 -15.51 0.76
C PHE A 134 -2.68 -14.72 0.22
N LEU A 135 -2.50 -13.42 -0.04
CA LEU A 135 -3.52 -12.57 -0.64
C LEU A 135 -3.95 -13.07 -2.02
N LEU A 136 -3.01 -13.44 -2.89
CA LEU A 136 -3.31 -13.98 -4.22
C LEU A 136 -4.14 -15.27 -4.12
N VAL A 137 -3.79 -16.16 -3.18
CA VAL A 137 -4.58 -17.36 -2.89
C VAL A 137 -5.99 -16.99 -2.42
N GLN A 138 -6.13 -15.98 -1.55
CA GLN A 138 -7.44 -15.52 -1.07
C GLN A 138 -8.28 -14.86 -2.17
N LEU A 139 -7.69 -14.21 -3.17
CA LEU A 139 -8.44 -13.62 -4.28
C LEU A 139 -8.88 -14.66 -5.31
N LYS A 140 -8.16 -15.78 -5.43
CA LYS A 140 -8.41 -16.81 -6.44
C LYS A 140 -9.82 -17.37 -6.31
N GLY A 141 -10.57 -17.35 -7.41
CA GLY A 141 -11.92 -17.93 -7.47
C GLY A 141 -13.02 -17.12 -6.76
N LYS A 142 -12.70 -15.98 -6.12
CA LYS A 142 -13.69 -15.12 -5.47
C LYS A 142 -14.16 -14.00 -6.37
N LYS A 143 -15.36 -13.51 -6.11
CA LYS A 143 -15.92 -12.30 -6.71
C LYS A 143 -16.27 -11.31 -5.62
N PHE A 144 -16.01 -10.04 -5.89
CA PHE A 144 -16.29 -8.93 -5.00
C PHE A 144 -17.19 -7.93 -5.71
N THR A 145 -17.88 -7.07 -4.97
CA THR A 145 -18.48 -5.91 -5.62
C THR A 145 -17.38 -4.89 -5.94
N LEU A 146 -17.61 -4.03 -6.94
CA LEU A 146 -16.67 -2.96 -7.28
C LEU A 146 -16.47 -2.02 -6.08
N PHE A 147 -17.51 -1.80 -5.28
CA PHE A 147 -17.41 -1.04 -4.02
C PHE A 147 -16.36 -1.61 -3.07
N HIS A 148 -16.44 -2.91 -2.73
CA HIS A 148 -15.47 -3.54 -1.84
C HIS A 148 -14.08 -3.64 -2.49
N THR A 149 -14.03 -3.83 -3.80
CA THR A 149 -12.76 -3.87 -4.56
C THR A 149 -12.01 -2.54 -4.46
N LEU A 150 -12.70 -1.41 -4.63
CA LEU A 150 -12.08 -0.08 -4.53
C LEU A 150 -11.60 0.22 -3.12
N LEU A 151 -12.41 -0.08 -2.09
CA LEU A 151 -11.98 0.07 -0.70
C LEU A 151 -10.78 -0.81 -0.37
N PHE A 152 -10.78 -2.06 -0.86
CA PHE A 152 -9.67 -2.98 -0.70
C PHE A 152 -8.40 -2.44 -1.38
N LEU A 153 -8.46 -2.02 -2.65
CA LEU A 153 -7.30 -1.47 -3.36
C LEU A 153 -6.77 -0.18 -2.73
N LEU A 154 -7.66 0.65 -2.15
CA LEU A 154 -7.24 1.83 -1.39
C LEU A 154 -6.31 1.43 -0.25
N THR A 155 -6.57 0.34 0.50
CA THR A 155 -5.68 -0.08 1.59
C THR A 155 -4.23 -0.36 1.14
N PHE A 156 -4.02 -0.95 -0.03
CA PHE A 156 -2.67 -1.18 -0.59
C PHE A 156 -2.00 0.11 -1.06
N PHE A 157 -2.79 1.07 -1.53
CA PHE A 157 -2.31 2.42 -1.85
C PHE A 157 -1.90 3.19 -0.60
N ILE A 158 -2.59 2.97 0.53
CA ILE A 158 -2.13 3.49 1.81
C ILE A 158 -0.77 2.89 2.17
N GLY A 159 -0.56 1.59 1.99
CA GLY A 159 0.72 0.94 2.28
C GLY A 159 1.93 1.52 1.50
N THR A 160 1.70 2.15 0.35
CA THR A 160 2.80 2.86 -0.35
C THR A 160 3.22 4.15 0.34
N MET A 161 2.33 4.73 1.12
CA MET A 161 2.47 6.08 1.63
C MET A 161 2.53 6.17 3.13
N GLU A 162 1.99 5.25 3.91
CA GLU A 162 1.91 5.41 5.36
C GLU A 162 2.31 4.13 6.07
N HIS A 163 3.05 4.31 7.17
CA HIS A 163 3.43 3.25 8.08
C HIS A 163 2.29 3.02 9.09
N TYR A 164 1.26 2.27 8.71
CA TYR A 164 0.20 1.84 9.64
C TYR A 164 0.49 0.49 10.32
N GLY A 165 1.71 -0.03 10.17
CA GLY A 165 2.11 -1.35 10.65
C GLY A 165 1.41 -2.50 9.91
N ALA A 166 2.06 -3.66 9.88
CA ALA A 166 1.55 -4.86 9.18
C ALA A 166 0.17 -5.34 9.66
N SER A 167 -0.24 -4.94 10.86
CA SER A 167 -1.49 -5.34 11.49
C SER A 167 -2.73 -4.95 10.68
N VAL A 168 -2.78 -3.73 10.13
CA VAL A 168 -3.95 -3.24 9.37
C VAL A 168 -4.09 -3.99 8.05
N GLU A 169 -2.97 -4.24 7.40
CA GLU A 169 -2.87 -4.98 6.14
C GLU A 169 -3.28 -6.45 6.31
N ILE A 170 -2.73 -7.15 7.32
CA ILE A 170 -3.10 -8.52 7.67
C ILE A 170 -4.59 -8.63 8.00
N CYS A 171 -5.14 -7.72 8.81
CA CYS A 171 -6.56 -7.68 9.13
C CYS A 171 -7.43 -7.50 7.88
N THR A 172 -7.00 -6.69 6.92
CA THR A 172 -7.74 -6.45 5.67
C THR A 172 -7.88 -7.72 4.83
N ILE A 173 -6.84 -8.56 4.76
CA ILE A 173 -6.91 -9.85 4.07
C ILE A 173 -7.94 -10.78 4.71
N LEU A 174 -7.99 -10.83 6.05
CA LEU A 174 -8.94 -11.69 6.77
C LEU A 174 -10.40 -11.33 6.44
N LEU A 175 -10.66 -10.05 6.12
CA LEU A 175 -11.98 -9.57 5.75
C LEU A 175 -12.37 -9.89 4.29
N LEU A 176 -11.44 -10.33 3.43
CA LEU A 176 -11.76 -10.69 2.04
C LEU A 176 -12.81 -11.81 1.95
N ASN A 177 -12.78 -12.78 2.87
CA ASN A 177 -13.81 -13.82 2.92
C ASN A 177 -15.19 -13.26 3.24
N TYR A 178 -15.26 -12.22 4.06
CA TYR A 178 -16.51 -11.58 4.44
C TYR A 178 -17.10 -10.72 3.32
N PHE A 179 -16.24 -10.08 2.53
CA PHE A 179 -16.65 -9.22 1.41
C PHE A 179 -16.90 -9.97 0.10
N ALA A 180 -16.51 -11.24 0.01
CA ALA A 180 -16.78 -12.07 -1.14
C ALA A 180 -18.31 -12.21 -1.32
N VAL A 181 -18.78 -12.05 -2.56
CA VAL A 181 -20.20 -12.21 -2.88
C VAL A 181 -20.57 -13.68 -2.70
N SER A 182 -21.48 -13.95 -1.77
CA SER A 182 -21.85 -15.29 -1.23
C SER A 182 -22.39 -16.31 -2.24
N GLY A 183 -22.46 -15.99 -3.53
CA GLY A 183 -22.90 -16.92 -4.58
C GLY A 183 -21.83 -17.91 -5.03
N ASP A 184 -20.57 -17.74 -4.59
CA ASP A 184 -19.45 -18.66 -4.87
C ASP A 184 -18.80 -19.09 -3.53
N LYS A 185 -19.59 -19.44 -2.51
CA LYS A 185 -19.09 -20.45 -1.56
C LYS A 185 -18.82 -21.66 -2.44
N LEU A 186 -17.55 -21.96 -2.69
CA LEU A 186 -17.13 -23.21 -3.32
C LEU A 186 -18.03 -24.30 -2.76
N ASP A 187 -18.81 -24.95 -3.61
CA ASP A 187 -19.39 -26.24 -3.28
C ASP A 187 -18.25 -27.05 -2.66
N GLU A 188 -18.38 -27.34 -1.36
CA GLU A 188 -17.47 -28.17 -0.61
C GLU A 188 -17.48 -29.55 -1.27
N LYS A 189 -16.62 -29.71 -2.27
CA LYS A 189 -16.24 -30.99 -2.86
C LYS A 189 -14.76 -31.19 -2.65
N TYR A 190 -14.39 -31.37 -1.38
CA TYR A 190 -13.34 -32.30 -0.98
C TYR A 190 -13.76 -32.95 0.34
#